data_AF-S3IWW6-F1
#
_entry.id   AF-S3IWW6-F1
#
_cell.length_a   1.000
_cell.length_b   1.000
_cell.length_c   1.000
_cell.angle_alpha   90.00
_cell.angle_beta   90.00
_cell.angle_gamma   90.00
#
_symmetry.space_group_name_H-M   'P 1'
#
loop_
_entity.id
_entity.type
_entity.pdbx_description
1 polymer ?
#
loop_
_entity_poly.entity_id
_entity_poly.type
_entity_poly.pdbx_seq_one_letter_code
_entity_poly.pdbx_strand_id
1 'polypeptide(L)'
;MTRFIWDKFSKDFLETLLSPYGTVVVSKEVTSEIKEIDVYFSPNISEIPSQLGLLGKLCQNPCLLEPYRNGITLDGINDCLSKRFAIREIFHREAKRNKQRISEEEIPKLWILTPTASERILSLFTAQLQPNWGEGVYFLPEGFGTAIVVIHQLPAIPETLWLRLLGRGGTRERAINELTRLSPNNPLKSASLNLLYNLSRNLEALSKKTQEDREFIMRLAPLYQQDREQAVQEGVQQGRQQGLEQGRIQEANLVIRLLQRRFGSRFFLQNFFGGQNFHHILKCFRIYPTKAFKLFWIQIFYFFVSHCFSECFTLFYIISSYFCRRSCRGGTRERAINELTRLSPNNPLKSASLNLLYNLSRNLEALSKKTQEDREFIMRLAPLYQQDREQAVQEGVQQGIQQGRQQGEAYLLLRQLQRRFGEIPQNLQETIRNLPVERLEDLGLALLDFNTLTDLENWLHP
;
A
#
# COMPACT_ATOMS: atom_id res chain seq x y z
N MET A 1 4.53 21.10 -12.41
CA MET A 1 3.66 19.98 -11.94
C MET A 1 4.09 18.64 -12.50
N THR A 2 4.00 18.35 -13.81
CA THR A 2 4.44 17.06 -14.38
C THR A 2 5.88 16.69 -14.03
N ARG A 3 6.81 17.66 -14.05
CA ARG A 3 8.20 17.46 -13.61
C ARG A 3 8.31 16.84 -12.21
N PHE A 4 7.49 17.28 -11.26
CA PHE A 4 7.50 16.75 -9.88
C PHE A 4 6.92 15.32 -9.80
N ILE A 5 5.92 15.00 -10.61
CA ILE A 5 5.38 13.62 -10.68
C ILE A 5 6.45 12.66 -11.19
N TRP A 6 7.14 13.05 -12.28
CA TRP A 6 8.19 12.23 -12.87
C TRP A 6 9.43 12.11 -11.98
N ASP A 7 9.80 13.18 -11.28
CA ASP A 7 10.87 13.16 -10.27
C ASP A 7 10.56 12.17 -9.15
N LYS A 8 9.35 12.28 -8.55
CA LYS A 8 8.89 11.36 -7.52
C LYS A 8 8.85 9.92 -8.03
N PHE A 9 8.26 9.68 -9.19
CA PHE A 9 8.22 8.33 -9.79
C PHE A 9 9.62 7.73 -9.94
N SER A 10 10.60 8.49 -10.44
CA SER A 10 11.95 7.98 -10.67
C SER A 10 12.64 7.59 -9.35
N LYS A 11 12.42 8.38 -8.29
CA LYS A 11 12.91 8.11 -6.93
C LYS A 11 12.25 6.87 -6.33
N ASP A 12 10.92 6.84 -6.30
CA ASP A 12 10.13 5.71 -5.78
C ASP A 12 10.44 4.41 -6.55
N PHE A 13 10.68 4.50 -7.86
CA PHE A 13 11.05 3.38 -8.72
C PHE A 13 12.43 2.81 -8.39
N LEU A 14 13.45 3.66 -8.30
CA LEU A 14 14.78 3.22 -7.91
C LEU A 14 14.79 2.70 -6.48
N GLU A 15 14.10 3.35 -5.55
CA GLU A 15 13.98 2.91 -4.17
C GLU A 15 13.32 1.53 -4.09
N THR A 16 12.18 1.32 -4.77
CA THR A 16 11.46 0.04 -4.73
C THR A 16 12.31 -1.10 -5.29
N LEU A 17 13.04 -0.87 -6.38
CA LEU A 17 13.87 -1.92 -7.00
C LEU A 17 15.16 -2.20 -6.22
N LEU A 18 15.73 -1.22 -5.52
CA LEU A 18 17.03 -1.35 -4.87
C LEU A 18 16.96 -1.65 -3.36
N SER A 19 15.88 -1.27 -2.68
CA SER A 19 15.72 -1.49 -1.23
C SER A 19 15.89 -2.96 -0.78
N PRO A 20 15.51 -3.99 -1.56
CA PRO A 20 15.78 -5.37 -1.19
C PRO A 20 17.27 -5.74 -1.11
N TYR A 21 18.16 -4.91 -1.69
CA TYR A 21 19.57 -5.22 -1.93
C TYR A 21 20.54 -4.27 -1.22
N GLY A 22 20.03 -3.31 -0.45
CA GLY A 22 20.87 -2.33 0.23
C GLY A 22 20.10 -1.17 0.84
N THR A 23 20.84 -0.23 1.40
CA THR A 23 20.30 1.00 1.96
C THR A 23 20.10 2.02 0.85
N VAL A 24 18.86 2.45 0.65
CA VAL A 24 18.51 3.56 -0.23
C VAL A 24 18.25 4.81 0.62
N VAL A 25 18.81 5.94 0.20
CA VAL A 25 18.50 7.27 0.75
C VAL A 25 18.06 8.16 -0.39
N VAL A 26 16.76 8.46 -0.44
CA VAL A 26 16.16 9.39 -1.40
C VAL A 26 16.38 10.83 -0.93
N SER A 27 16.67 11.76 -1.85
CA SER A 27 16.88 13.18 -1.54
C SER A 27 17.97 13.39 -0.46
N LYS A 28 19.13 12.74 -0.65
CA LYS A 28 20.24 12.83 0.30
C LYS A 28 20.85 14.23 0.29
N GLU A 29 20.72 14.96 1.39
CA GLU A 29 21.36 16.27 1.58
C GLU A 29 22.90 16.16 1.52
N VAL A 30 23.52 17.06 0.77
CA VAL A 30 24.98 17.04 0.52
C VAL A 30 25.70 18.22 1.18
N THR A 31 25.08 19.38 1.23
CA THR A 31 25.69 20.62 1.75
C THR A 31 24.74 21.37 2.67
N SER A 32 25.23 22.38 3.40
CA SER A 32 24.40 23.30 4.19
C SER A 32 23.52 24.21 3.32
N GLU A 33 23.90 24.40 2.07
CA GLU A 33 23.01 24.88 1.00
C GLU A 33 22.17 23.68 0.51
N ILE A 34 20.87 23.85 0.26
CA ILE A 34 19.94 22.76 -0.08
C ILE A 34 20.27 22.14 -1.45
N LYS A 35 21.31 21.31 -1.49
CA LYS A 35 21.63 20.43 -2.62
C LYS A 35 21.39 19.00 -2.18
N GLU A 36 20.57 18.30 -2.95
CA GLU A 36 20.19 16.91 -2.71
C GLU A 36 20.66 16.04 -3.87
N ILE A 37 21.18 14.85 -3.54
CA ILE A 37 21.29 13.74 -4.49
C ILE A 37 19.94 13.03 -4.55
N ASP A 38 19.43 12.79 -5.75
CA ASP A 38 18.11 12.19 -5.91
C ASP A 38 18.01 10.81 -5.25
N VAL A 39 18.97 9.92 -5.52
CA VAL A 39 19.06 8.61 -4.87
C VAL A 39 20.52 8.28 -4.55
N TYR A 40 20.82 8.08 -3.27
CA TYR A 40 22.04 7.41 -2.81
C TYR A 40 21.72 5.95 -2.53
N PHE A 41 22.50 5.03 -3.07
CA PHE A 41 22.36 3.61 -2.81
C PHE A 41 23.68 3.04 -2.28
N SER A 42 23.59 2.20 -1.25
CA SER A 42 24.71 1.43 -0.72
C SER A 42 24.29 -0.03 -0.61
N PRO A 43 24.87 -0.95 -1.41
CA PRO A 43 24.55 -2.36 -1.33
C PRO A 43 24.94 -2.93 0.05
N ASN A 44 24.13 -3.86 0.57
CA ASN A 44 24.44 -4.63 1.78
C ASN A 44 24.73 -6.12 1.47
N ILE A 45 24.60 -6.50 0.19
CA ILE A 45 24.91 -7.83 -0.34
C ILE A 45 26.17 -7.77 -1.22
N SER A 46 26.82 -8.92 -1.38
CA SER A 46 28.05 -9.02 -2.17
C SER A 46 27.82 -8.93 -3.68
N GLU A 47 26.67 -9.37 -4.18
CA GLU A 47 26.36 -9.34 -5.62
C GLU A 47 24.88 -9.04 -5.83
N ILE A 48 24.59 -8.05 -6.66
CA ILE A 48 23.20 -7.69 -6.99
C ILE A 48 22.65 -8.68 -8.02
N PRO A 49 21.40 -9.17 -7.86
CA PRO A 49 20.86 -10.16 -8.77
C PRO A 49 20.89 -9.73 -10.23
N SER A 50 21.30 -10.65 -11.11
CA SER A 50 21.33 -10.47 -12.56
C SER A 50 19.98 -10.06 -13.17
N GLN A 51 18.89 -10.32 -12.46
CA GLN A 51 17.53 -9.90 -12.81
C GLN A 51 17.39 -8.37 -12.94
N LEU A 52 18.21 -7.59 -12.21
CA LEU A 52 18.29 -6.13 -12.35
C LEU A 52 19.16 -5.68 -13.53
N GLY A 53 19.86 -6.60 -14.20
CA GLY A 53 20.65 -6.34 -15.40
C GLY A 53 21.65 -5.19 -15.22
N LEU A 54 21.62 -4.24 -16.15
CA LEU A 54 22.46 -3.06 -16.14
C LEU A 54 22.24 -2.21 -14.88
N LEU A 55 21.00 -2.03 -14.41
CA LEU A 55 20.74 -1.29 -13.16
C LEU A 55 21.48 -1.93 -11.97
N GLY A 56 21.42 -3.26 -11.86
CA GLY A 56 22.16 -3.98 -10.82
C GLY A 56 23.67 -3.78 -10.96
N LYS A 57 24.19 -3.82 -12.19
CA LYS A 57 25.60 -3.57 -12.48
C LYS A 57 26.07 -2.15 -12.09
N LEU A 58 25.24 -1.11 -12.31
CA LEU A 58 25.55 0.26 -11.87
C LEU A 58 25.67 0.38 -10.35
N CYS A 59 24.86 -0.42 -9.64
CA CYS A 59 24.67 -0.35 -8.20
C CYS A 59 25.52 -1.37 -7.40
N GLN A 60 26.41 -2.11 -8.07
CA GLN A 60 27.24 -3.15 -7.44
C GLN A 60 28.16 -2.61 -6.32
N ASN A 61 28.49 -1.32 -6.38
CA ASN A 61 29.17 -0.56 -5.34
C ASN A 61 28.30 0.63 -4.93
N PRO A 62 28.56 1.27 -3.76
CA PRO A 62 27.87 2.50 -3.40
C PRO A 62 27.85 3.51 -4.55
N CYS A 63 26.67 4.08 -4.83
CA CYS A 63 26.49 4.93 -5.99
C CYS A 63 25.48 6.06 -5.74
N LEU A 64 25.58 7.10 -6.57
CA LEU A 64 24.65 8.22 -6.66
C LEU A 64 23.90 8.10 -7.98
N LEU A 65 22.58 8.15 -7.98
CA LEU A 65 21.74 8.09 -9.17
C LEU A 65 20.98 9.41 -9.32
N GLU A 66 21.10 10.04 -10.47
CA GLU A 66 20.41 11.30 -10.82
C GLU A 66 19.59 11.06 -12.10
N PRO A 67 18.31 10.66 -11.97
CA PRO A 67 17.43 10.45 -13.10
C PRO A 67 16.85 11.77 -13.65
N TYR A 68 16.95 11.97 -14.96
CA TYR A 68 16.42 13.12 -15.66
C TYR A 68 15.17 12.75 -16.47
N ARG A 69 14.17 13.66 -16.49
CA ARG A 69 12.98 13.51 -17.35
C ARG A 69 13.22 13.98 -18.78
N ASN A 70 14.09 14.96 -18.97
CA ASN A 70 14.43 15.56 -20.25
C ASN A 70 15.91 15.32 -20.58
N GLY A 71 16.31 15.61 -21.81
CA GLY A 71 17.71 15.51 -22.20
C GLY A 71 18.59 16.36 -21.28
N ILE A 72 19.75 15.81 -20.94
CA ILE A 72 20.69 16.47 -20.03
C ILE A 72 21.28 17.73 -20.70
N THR A 73 21.46 18.79 -19.91
CA THR A 73 22.08 20.05 -20.34
C THR A 73 23.49 20.19 -19.76
N LEU A 74 24.28 21.13 -20.28
CA LEU A 74 25.59 21.48 -19.74
C LEU A 74 25.51 21.82 -18.24
N ASP A 75 24.57 22.69 -17.87
CA ASP A 75 24.35 23.08 -16.47
C ASP A 75 23.89 21.91 -15.61
N GLY A 76 23.09 20.98 -16.15
CA GLY A 76 22.67 19.78 -15.44
C GLY A 76 23.85 18.87 -15.09
N ILE A 77 24.78 18.65 -16.02
CA ILE A 77 26.00 17.87 -15.73
C ILE A 77 26.86 18.58 -14.68
N ASN A 78 27.05 19.89 -14.83
CA ASN A 78 27.83 20.67 -13.86
C ASN A 78 27.21 20.65 -12.46
N ASP A 79 25.89 20.70 -12.34
CA ASP A 79 25.20 20.58 -11.06
C ASP A 79 25.42 19.19 -10.44
N CYS A 80 25.24 18.11 -11.22
CA CYS A 80 25.52 16.75 -10.74
C CYS A 80 26.99 16.59 -10.30
N LEU A 81 27.95 17.12 -11.08
CA LEU A 81 29.37 17.12 -10.71
C LEU A 81 29.63 17.89 -9.42
N SER A 82 28.99 19.05 -9.24
CA SER A 82 29.07 19.82 -7.98
C SER A 82 28.62 18.98 -6.79
N LYS A 83 27.50 18.25 -6.91
CA LYS A 83 27.03 17.33 -5.87
C LYS A 83 28.01 16.18 -5.63
N ARG A 84 28.56 15.58 -6.69
CA ARG A 84 29.55 14.48 -6.59
C ARG A 84 30.83 14.92 -5.89
N PHE A 85 31.33 16.12 -6.16
CA PHE A 85 32.50 16.66 -5.46
C PHE A 85 32.21 16.97 -4.00
N ALA A 86 31.01 17.46 -3.69
CA ALA A 86 30.65 17.69 -2.29
C ALA A 86 30.55 16.36 -1.49
N ILE A 87 30.02 15.29 -2.08
CA ILE A 87 30.06 13.94 -1.48
C ILE A 87 31.51 13.47 -1.29
N ARG A 88 32.36 13.64 -2.29
CA ARG A 88 33.79 13.30 -2.23
C ARG A 88 34.47 13.93 -1.01
N GLU A 89 34.21 15.21 -0.77
CA GLU A 89 34.76 15.95 0.36
C GLU A 89 34.27 15.43 1.71
N ILE A 90 33.01 14.98 1.81
CA ILE A 90 32.49 14.34 3.02
C ILE A 90 33.27 13.06 3.32
N PHE A 91 33.42 12.19 2.34
CA PHE A 91 34.16 10.92 2.49
C PHE A 91 35.63 11.14 2.87
N HIS A 92 36.31 12.11 2.24
CA HIS A 92 37.68 12.46 2.63
C HIS A 92 37.77 13.00 4.07
N ARG A 93 36.80 13.82 4.51
CA ARG A 93 36.78 14.33 5.89
C ARG A 93 36.55 13.22 6.90
N GLU A 94 35.68 12.26 6.59
CA GLU A 94 35.42 11.08 7.43
C GLU A 94 36.66 10.18 7.51
N ALA A 95 37.29 9.85 6.39
CA ALA A 95 38.53 9.07 6.36
C ALA A 95 39.65 9.76 7.17
N LYS A 96 39.82 11.08 7.02
CA LYS A 96 40.79 11.87 7.78
C LYS A 96 40.51 11.84 9.29
N ARG A 97 39.24 11.95 9.71
CA ARG A 97 38.83 11.83 11.13
C ARG A 97 39.16 10.44 11.68
N ASN A 98 39.01 9.40 10.86
CA ASN A 98 39.28 8.02 11.22
C ASN A 98 40.75 7.61 11.02
N LYS A 99 41.64 8.54 10.62
CA LYS A 99 43.06 8.30 10.28
C LYS A 99 43.27 7.22 9.22
N GLN A 100 42.32 7.08 8.30
CA GLN A 100 42.37 6.15 7.18
C GLN A 100 42.69 6.89 5.88
N ARG A 101 43.33 6.19 4.94
CA ARG A 101 43.41 6.63 3.54
C ARG A 101 42.22 6.02 2.80
N ILE A 102 41.66 6.79 1.87
CA ILE A 102 40.53 6.37 1.04
C ILE A 102 40.94 6.48 -0.43
N SER A 103 40.66 5.43 -1.21
CA SER A 103 40.82 5.42 -2.66
C SER A 103 39.62 6.04 -3.37
N GLU A 104 39.76 6.46 -4.63
CA GLU A 104 38.62 7.00 -5.40
C GLU A 104 37.55 5.92 -5.70
N GLU A 105 37.92 4.64 -5.67
CA GLU A 105 37.02 3.50 -5.88
C GLU A 105 36.05 3.30 -4.70
N GLU A 106 36.46 3.71 -3.49
CA GLU A 106 35.62 3.70 -2.29
C GLU A 106 34.61 4.85 -2.27
N ILE A 107 34.81 5.88 -3.10
CA ILE A 107 33.92 7.04 -3.16
C ILE A 107 32.78 6.75 -4.16
N PRO A 108 31.51 6.89 -3.75
CA PRO A 108 30.37 6.51 -4.58
C PRO A 108 30.42 7.10 -6.00
N LYS A 109 30.29 6.25 -7.01
CA LYS A 109 30.24 6.69 -8.42
C LYS A 109 28.91 7.40 -8.70
N LEU A 110 28.96 8.50 -9.46
CA LEU A 110 27.76 9.20 -9.91
C LEU A 110 27.29 8.67 -11.28
N TRP A 111 26.01 8.32 -11.37
CA TRP A 111 25.35 7.92 -12.61
C TRP A 111 24.24 8.91 -12.95
N ILE A 112 24.42 9.61 -14.07
CA ILE A 112 23.40 10.50 -14.64
C ILE A 112 22.55 9.67 -15.60
N LEU A 113 21.27 9.46 -15.27
CA LEU A 113 20.35 8.68 -16.11
C LEU A 113 19.51 9.64 -16.94
N THR A 114 19.83 9.80 -18.22
CA THR A 114 19.15 10.78 -19.09
C THR A 114 18.46 10.12 -20.27
N PRO A 115 17.27 10.58 -20.70
CA PRO A 115 16.61 10.02 -21.87
C PRO A 115 17.44 10.21 -23.14
N THR A 116 18.05 11.38 -23.30
CA THR A 116 18.81 11.77 -24.49
C THR A 116 19.98 12.67 -24.12
N ALA A 117 21.11 12.50 -24.79
CA ALA A 117 22.24 13.44 -24.75
C ALA A 117 22.65 13.75 -26.20
N SER A 118 23.04 15.00 -26.47
CA SER A 118 23.58 15.36 -27.78
C SER A 118 25.07 15.02 -27.87
N GLU A 119 25.55 14.67 -29.05
CA GLU A 119 26.98 14.43 -29.31
C GLU A 119 27.86 15.59 -28.84
N ARG A 120 27.40 16.83 -29.06
CA ARG A 120 28.09 18.03 -28.58
C ARG A 120 28.27 18.02 -27.06
N ILE A 121 27.24 17.65 -26.29
CA ILE A 121 27.33 17.60 -24.84
C ILE A 121 28.28 16.49 -24.39
N LEU A 122 28.19 15.31 -25.00
CA LEU A 122 29.12 14.21 -24.69
C LEU A 122 30.57 14.60 -24.98
N SER A 123 30.83 15.27 -26.12
CA SER A 123 32.18 15.73 -26.48
C SER A 123 32.74 16.80 -25.54
N LEU A 124 31.89 17.71 -25.02
CA LEU A 124 32.33 18.78 -24.11
C LEU A 124 32.91 18.25 -22.79
N PHE A 125 32.44 17.08 -22.35
CA PHE A 125 32.93 16.42 -21.15
C PHE A 125 33.87 15.24 -21.44
N THR A 126 34.28 15.06 -22.69
CA THR A 126 35.10 13.92 -23.13
C THR A 126 34.49 12.59 -22.67
N ALA A 127 33.16 12.47 -22.75
CA ALA A 127 32.44 11.30 -22.30
C ALA A 127 32.61 10.16 -23.33
N GLN A 128 33.22 9.04 -22.93
CA GLN A 128 33.60 7.95 -23.84
C GLN A 128 32.83 6.67 -23.53
N LEU A 129 32.42 5.95 -24.57
CA LEU A 129 31.87 4.60 -24.43
C LEU A 129 32.93 3.66 -23.88
N GLN A 130 32.53 2.82 -22.94
CA GLN A 130 33.37 1.75 -22.41
C GLN A 130 32.87 0.40 -22.96
N PRO A 131 33.72 -0.39 -23.66
CA PRO A 131 33.29 -1.61 -24.34
C PRO A 131 32.59 -2.64 -23.44
N ASN A 132 33.01 -2.73 -22.18
CA ASN A 132 32.45 -3.65 -21.18
C ASN A 132 31.08 -3.21 -20.62
N TRP A 133 30.60 -2.00 -20.91
CA TRP A 133 29.30 -1.51 -20.44
C TRP A 133 28.21 -1.51 -21.51
N GLY A 134 28.59 -1.55 -22.79
CA GLY A 134 27.67 -1.57 -23.92
C GLY A 134 27.24 -0.18 -24.38
N GLU A 135 26.34 -0.17 -25.36
CA GLU A 135 25.82 1.06 -25.97
C GLU A 135 25.06 1.93 -24.95
N GLY A 136 25.16 3.25 -25.12
CA GLY A 136 24.46 4.21 -24.28
C GLY A 136 25.10 4.49 -22.91
N VAL A 137 26.24 3.88 -22.56
CA VAL A 137 26.94 4.12 -21.27
C VAL A 137 28.27 4.82 -21.49
N TYR A 138 28.33 6.11 -21.16
CA TYR A 138 29.49 6.96 -21.38
C TYR A 138 30.16 7.32 -20.05
N PHE A 139 31.48 7.19 -19.98
CA PHE A 139 32.27 7.55 -18.81
C PHE A 139 32.95 8.90 -19.04
N LEU A 140 32.84 9.78 -18.06
CA LEU A 140 33.69 10.97 -18.00
C LEU A 140 35.12 10.54 -17.61
N PRO A 141 36.12 11.43 -17.79
CA PRO A 141 37.47 11.19 -17.28
C PRO A 141 37.46 10.74 -15.81
N GLU A 142 38.31 9.78 -15.47
CA GLU A 142 38.25 9.01 -14.22
C GLU A 142 38.20 9.87 -12.96
N GLY A 143 38.91 11.01 -12.94
CA GLY A 143 38.93 11.95 -11.82
C GLY A 143 37.57 12.58 -11.47
N PHE A 144 36.57 12.51 -12.36
CA PHE A 144 35.21 12.95 -12.06
C PHE A 144 34.37 11.89 -11.33
N GLY A 145 34.76 10.61 -11.38
CA GLY A 145 33.99 9.51 -10.79
C GLY A 145 32.53 9.48 -11.25
N THR A 146 32.28 9.82 -12.53
CA THR A 146 30.94 10.08 -13.07
C THR A 146 30.75 9.38 -14.43
N ALA A 147 29.54 8.88 -14.68
CA ALA A 147 29.13 8.34 -15.96
C ALA A 147 27.71 8.77 -16.33
N ILE A 148 27.43 8.82 -17.64
CA ILE A 148 26.15 9.22 -18.23
C ILE A 148 25.54 8.01 -18.94
N VAL A 149 24.33 7.65 -18.54
CA VAL A 149 23.53 6.61 -19.20
C VAL A 149 22.49 7.30 -20.08
N VAL A 150 22.64 7.15 -21.39
CA VAL A 150 21.76 7.72 -22.42
C VAL A 150 20.69 6.68 -22.79
N ILE A 151 19.55 6.76 -22.12
CA ILE A 151 18.54 5.69 -22.08
C ILE A 151 17.99 5.33 -23.47
N HIS A 152 17.79 6.29 -24.37
CA HIS A 152 17.27 5.98 -25.71
C HIS A 152 18.25 5.18 -26.59
N GLN A 153 19.54 5.17 -26.26
CA GLN A 153 20.57 4.39 -26.95
C GLN A 153 20.74 2.98 -26.36
N LEU A 154 20.11 2.68 -25.22
CA LEU A 154 20.20 1.35 -24.63
C LEU A 154 19.50 0.32 -25.53
N PRO A 155 20.12 -0.85 -25.78
CA PRO A 155 19.53 -1.91 -26.58
C PRO A 155 18.22 -2.40 -25.97
N ALA A 156 17.25 -2.81 -26.78
CA ALA A 156 15.96 -3.34 -26.32
C ALA A 156 16.07 -4.82 -25.91
N ILE A 157 16.79 -5.07 -24.81
CA ILE A 157 17.07 -6.39 -24.23
C ILE A 157 16.68 -6.44 -22.74
N PRO A 158 16.45 -7.63 -22.16
CA PRO A 158 16.04 -7.77 -20.76
C PRO A 158 16.96 -7.05 -19.76
N GLU A 159 18.26 -7.04 -20.03
CA GLU A 159 19.29 -6.48 -19.14
C GLU A 159 19.16 -4.96 -18.97
N THR A 160 18.58 -4.24 -19.93
CA THR A 160 18.43 -2.77 -19.87
C THR A 160 17.00 -2.33 -19.54
N LEU A 161 16.08 -3.29 -19.33
CA LEU A 161 14.65 -3.06 -19.20
C LEU A 161 14.31 -1.99 -18.15
N TRP A 162 14.84 -2.13 -16.94
CA TRP A 162 14.52 -1.26 -15.81
C TRP A 162 14.94 0.20 -16.05
N LEU A 163 16.10 0.41 -16.69
CA LEU A 163 16.55 1.76 -17.06
C LEU A 163 15.71 2.35 -18.21
N ARG A 164 15.26 1.52 -19.16
CA ARG A 164 14.40 1.97 -20.26
C ARG A 164 12.99 2.36 -19.81
N LEU A 165 12.49 1.83 -18.70
CA LEU A 165 11.23 2.27 -18.09
C LEU A 165 11.31 3.74 -17.59
N LEU A 166 12.50 4.19 -17.15
CA LEU A 166 12.77 5.60 -16.82
C LEU A 166 12.89 6.50 -18.08
N GLY A 167 13.02 5.91 -19.27
CA GLY A 167 13.09 6.61 -20.55
C GLY A 167 11.80 7.34 -20.93
N ARG A 168 11.69 7.85 -22.16
CA ARG A 168 10.53 8.61 -22.65
C ARG A 168 10.02 8.09 -24.00
N GLY A 169 8.78 8.43 -24.34
CA GLY A 169 8.13 8.06 -25.62
C GLY A 169 8.32 6.58 -25.99
N GLY A 170 8.66 6.32 -27.26
CA GLY A 170 8.79 4.96 -27.80
C GLY A 170 9.81 4.04 -27.11
N THR A 171 10.80 4.57 -26.38
CA THR A 171 11.71 3.73 -25.57
C THR A 171 10.98 3.16 -24.36
N ARG A 172 10.18 3.98 -23.66
CA ARG A 172 9.37 3.52 -22.53
C ARG A 172 8.25 2.61 -22.99
N GLU A 173 7.58 2.92 -24.10
CA GLU A 173 6.50 2.08 -24.63
C GLU A 173 6.98 0.65 -24.94
N ARG A 174 8.14 0.52 -25.59
CA ARG A 174 8.76 -0.78 -25.83
C ARG A 174 9.11 -1.49 -24.52
N ALA A 175 9.67 -0.77 -23.54
CA ALA A 175 9.96 -1.33 -22.22
C ALA A 175 8.70 -1.80 -21.48
N ILE A 176 7.58 -1.07 -21.56
CA ILE A 176 6.29 -1.51 -21.00
C ILE A 176 5.81 -2.79 -21.69
N ASN A 177 5.94 -2.88 -23.02
CA ASN A 177 5.57 -4.10 -23.75
C ASN A 177 6.40 -5.31 -23.30
N GLU A 178 7.71 -5.12 -23.10
CA GLU A 178 8.57 -6.16 -22.56
C GLU A 178 8.20 -6.53 -21.11
N LEU A 179 7.91 -5.52 -20.27
CA LEU A 179 7.46 -5.72 -18.89
C LEU A 179 6.21 -6.61 -18.82
N THR A 180 5.24 -6.41 -19.72
CA THR A 180 4.01 -7.22 -19.75
C THR A 180 4.27 -8.70 -20.09
N ARG A 181 5.34 -8.99 -20.84
CA ARG A 181 5.72 -10.35 -21.26
C ARG A 181 6.50 -11.12 -20.19
N LEU A 182 6.96 -10.45 -19.12
CA LEU A 182 7.61 -11.14 -18.01
C LEU A 182 6.62 -12.09 -17.31
N SER A 183 7.16 -13.12 -16.65
CA SER A 183 6.37 -14.06 -15.86
C SER A 183 5.45 -13.33 -14.86
N PRO A 184 4.19 -13.74 -14.69
CA PRO A 184 3.28 -13.17 -13.69
C PRO A 184 3.84 -13.21 -12.26
N ASN A 185 4.68 -14.22 -11.95
CA ASN A 185 5.28 -14.41 -10.63
C ASN A 185 6.57 -13.59 -10.41
N ASN A 186 6.96 -12.74 -11.36
CA ASN A 186 8.15 -11.93 -11.20
C ASN A 186 7.86 -10.75 -10.24
N PRO A 187 8.52 -10.66 -9.08
CA PRO A 187 8.25 -9.61 -8.09
C PRO A 187 8.61 -8.21 -8.60
N LEU A 188 9.60 -8.09 -9.48
CA LEU A 188 9.98 -6.81 -10.09
C LEU A 188 8.91 -6.34 -11.10
N LYS A 189 8.21 -7.28 -11.75
CA LYS A 189 7.10 -6.97 -12.66
C LYS A 189 5.95 -6.32 -11.90
N SER A 190 5.47 -6.96 -10.83
CA SER A 190 4.35 -6.45 -10.03
C SER A 190 4.70 -5.12 -9.35
N ALA A 191 5.90 -5.02 -8.76
CA ALA A 191 6.38 -3.78 -8.15
C ALA A 191 6.45 -2.63 -9.18
N SER A 192 7.00 -2.88 -10.36
CA SER A 192 7.09 -1.88 -11.43
C SER A 192 5.72 -1.46 -11.97
N LEU A 193 4.82 -2.42 -12.20
CA LEU A 193 3.46 -2.12 -12.66
C LEU A 193 2.70 -1.28 -11.65
N ASN A 194 2.78 -1.59 -10.36
CA ASN A 194 2.14 -0.80 -9.29
C ASN A 194 2.60 0.66 -9.32
N LEU A 195 3.90 0.91 -9.49
CA LEU A 195 4.43 2.27 -9.60
C LEU A 195 4.01 2.98 -10.89
N LEU A 196 3.96 2.25 -12.01
CA LEU A 196 3.49 2.77 -13.29
C LEU A 196 2.00 3.11 -13.26
N TYR A 197 1.17 2.31 -12.60
CA TYR A 197 -0.25 2.61 -12.38
C TYR A 197 -0.44 3.82 -11.47
N ASN A 198 0.30 3.90 -10.36
CA ASN A 198 0.32 5.08 -9.50
C ASN A 198 0.68 6.35 -10.28
N LEU A 199 1.73 6.29 -11.09
CA LEU A 199 2.14 7.37 -11.98
C LEU A 199 1.02 7.73 -12.98
N SER A 200 0.39 6.74 -13.61
CA SER A 200 -0.70 6.94 -14.55
C SER A 200 -1.86 7.69 -13.90
N ARG A 201 -2.29 7.28 -12.69
CA ARG A 201 -3.37 7.93 -11.93
C ARG A 201 -3.02 9.35 -11.53
N ASN A 202 -1.78 9.56 -11.08
CA ASN A 202 -1.28 10.90 -10.75
C ASN A 202 -1.25 11.83 -11.97
N LEU A 203 -0.88 11.32 -13.15
CA LEU A 203 -0.95 12.08 -14.40
C LEU A 203 -2.41 12.31 -14.83
N GLU A 204 -3.29 11.34 -14.62
CA GLU A 204 -4.72 11.42 -14.94
C GLU A 204 -5.44 12.52 -14.14
N ALA A 205 -5.04 12.72 -12.88
CA ALA A 205 -5.54 13.78 -12.01
C ALA A 205 -5.15 15.21 -12.46
N LEU A 206 -4.20 15.36 -13.40
CA LEU A 206 -3.80 16.68 -13.89
C LEU A 206 -4.85 17.29 -14.83
N SER A 207 -5.16 18.58 -14.65
CA SER A 207 -6.06 19.31 -15.55
C SER A 207 -5.50 19.48 -16.97
N LYS A 208 -4.18 19.69 -17.10
CA LYS A 208 -3.46 19.78 -18.36
C LYS A 208 -2.44 18.65 -18.45
N LYS A 209 -2.51 17.89 -19.55
CA LYS A 209 -1.65 16.72 -19.84
C LYS A 209 -0.93 16.96 -21.15
N THR A 210 0.33 16.54 -21.24
CA THR A 210 1.03 16.52 -22.54
C THR A 210 0.51 15.38 -23.41
N GLN A 211 0.83 15.40 -24.71
CA GLN A 211 0.49 14.29 -25.61
C GLN A 211 1.14 12.97 -25.14
N GLU A 212 2.40 13.03 -24.71
CA GLU A 212 3.12 11.87 -24.17
C GLU A 212 2.46 11.32 -22.90
N ASP A 213 1.95 12.18 -22.00
CA ASP A 213 1.23 11.74 -20.80
C ASP A 213 -0.07 11.01 -21.17
N ARG A 214 -0.80 11.49 -22.20
CA ARG A 214 -2.04 10.85 -22.68
C ARG A 214 -1.78 9.49 -23.30
N GLU A 215 -0.77 9.38 -24.15
CA GLU A 215 -0.36 8.12 -24.79
C GLU A 215 0.07 7.09 -23.74
N PHE A 216 0.85 7.52 -22.75
CA PHE A 216 1.25 6.69 -21.62
C PHE A 216 0.05 6.17 -20.81
N ILE A 217 -0.89 7.05 -20.44
CA ILE A 217 -2.12 6.68 -19.71
C ILE A 217 -2.94 5.66 -20.52
N MET A 218 -3.19 5.94 -21.81
CA MET A 218 -3.97 5.04 -22.68
C MET A 218 -3.32 3.66 -22.81
N ARG A 219 -1.98 3.59 -22.83
CA ARG A 219 -1.26 2.32 -22.92
C ARG A 219 -1.42 1.46 -21.67
N LEU A 220 -1.43 2.10 -20.49
CA LEU A 220 -1.57 1.40 -19.21
C LEU A 220 -3.02 1.10 -18.83
N ALA A 221 -3.98 1.86 -19.36
CA ALA A 221 -5.41 1.69 -19.08
C ALA A 221 -5.93 0.25 -19.16
N PRO A 222 -5.67 -0.54 -20.24
CA PRO A 222 -6.16 -1.93 -20.29
C PRO A 222 -5.52 -2.82 -19.22
N LEU A 223 -4.23 -2.61 -18.91
CA LEU A 223 -3.52 -3.39 -17.90
C LEU A 223 -4.03 -3.08 -16.49
N TYR A 224 -4.27 -1.80 -16.21
CA TYR A 224 -4.86 -1.34 -14.95
C TYR A 224 -6.28 -1.87 -14.77
N GLN A 225 -7.10 -1.83 -15.82
CA GLN A 225 -8.47 -2.35 -15.78
C GLN A 225 -8.49 -3.86 -15.52
N GLN A 226 -7.59 -4.61 -16.15
CA GLN A 226 -7.42 -6.04 -15.89
C GLN A 226 -7.01 -6.34 -14.44
N ASP A 227 -6.06 -5.58 -13.88
CA ASP A 227 -5.65 -5.75 -12.48
C ASP A 227 -6.80 -5.45 -11.51
N ARG A 228 -7.55 -4.38 -11.78
CA ARG A 228 -8.74 -4.02 -11.00
C ARG A 228 -9.80 -5.12 -11.03
N GLU A 229 -10.09 -5.68 -12.20
CA GLU A 229 -11.03 -6.80 -12.34
C GLU A 229 -10.56 -8.03 -11.56
N GLN A 230 -9.26 -8.33 -11.61
CA GLN A 230 -8.68 -9.41 -10.81
C GLN A 230 -8.83 -9.14 -9.31
N ALA A 231 -8.59 -7.91 -8.86
CA ALA A 231 -8.78 -7.50 -7.47
C ALA A 231 -10.23 -7.66 -7.01
N VAL A 232 -11.22 -7.31 -7.86
CA VAL A 232 -12.63 -7.60 -7.59
C VAL A 232 -12.87 -9.10 -7.47
N GLN A 233 -12.36 -9.92 -8.39
CA GLN A 233 -12.53 -11.37 -8.37
C GLN A 233 -11.91 -12.00 -7.10
N GLU A 234 -10.71 -11.57 -6.71
CA GLU A 234 -10.06 -11.96 -5.45
C GLU A 234 -10.97 -11.63 -4.26
N GLY A 235 -11.52 -10.42 -4.23
CA GLY A 235 -12.49 -10.00 -3.23
C GLY A 235 -13.74 -10.88 -3.21
N VAL A 236 -14.33 -11.18 -4.37
CA VAL A 236 -15.52 -12.05 -4.49
C VAL A 236 -15.25 -13.43 -3.91
N GLN A 237 -14.10 -14.02 -4.20
CA GLN A 237 -13.74 -15.34 -3.65
C GLN A 237 -13.61 -15.32 -2.13
N GLN A 238 -12.94 -14.30 -1.57
CA GLN A 238 -12.82 -14.11 -0.12
C GLN A 238 -14.19 -13.90 0.53
N GLY A 239 -15.00 -12.99 -0.04
CA GLY A 239 -16.33 -12.70 0.44
C GLY A 239 -17.24 -13.92 0.40
N ARG A 240 -17.14 -14.77 -0.64
CA ARG A 240 -17.95 -15.98 -0.77
C ARG A 240 -17.69 -16.96 0.36
N GLN A 241 -16.44 -17.14 0.75
CA GLN A 241 -16.09 -17.99 1.90
C GLN A 241 -16.68 -17.44 3.20
N GLN A 242 -16.55 -16.12 3.43
CA GLN A 242 -17.12 -15.46 4.60
C GLN A 242 -18.66 -15.53 4.61
N GLY A 243 -19.31 -15.30 3.46
CA GLY A 243 -20.76 -15.40 3.31
C GLY A 243 -21.29 -16.81 3.57
N LEU A 244 -20.55 -17.84 3.17
CA LEU A 244 -20.90 -19.23 3.48
C LEU A 244 -20.82 -19.51 4.99
N GLU A 245 -19.80 -19.00 5.69
CA GLU A 245 -19.72 -19.11 7.15
C GLU A 245 -20.84 -18.33 7.85
N GLN A 246 -21.13 -17.12 7.40
CA GLN A 246 -22.25 -16.33 7.93
C GLN A 246 -23.59 -17.02 7.72
N GLY A 247 -23.80 -17.64 6.54
CA GLY A 247 -24.98 -18.45 6.26
C GLY A 247 -25.15 -19.61 7.24
N ARG A 248 -24.05 -20.28 7.65
CA ARG A 248 -24.09 -21.32 8.70
C ARG A 248 -24.44 -20.78 10.08
N ILE A 249 -24.02 -19.56 10.41
CA ILE A 249 -24.40 -18.92 11.68
C ILE A 249 -25.89 -18.55 11.66
N GLN A 250 -26.38 -18.01 10.55
CA GLN A 250 -27.80 -17.70 10.36
C GLN A 250 -28.67 -18.95 10.35
N GLU A 251 -28.16 -20.07 9.81
CA GLU A 251 -28.78 -21.39 9.95
C GLU A 251 -29.00 -21.75 11.42
N ALA A 252 -27.96 -21.67 12.25
CA ALA A 252 -28.09 -21.98 13.68
C ALA A 252 -29.19 -21.13 14.31
N ASN A 253 -29.26 -19.84 13.96
CA ASN A 253 -30.32 -18.94 14.42
C ASN A 253 -31.71 -19.30 13.89
N LEU A 254 -31.83 -19.72 12.61
CA LEU A 254 -33.10 -20.15 12.02
C LEU A 254 -33.58 -21.44 12.69
N VAL A 255 -32.71 -22.44 12.87
CA VAL A 255 -33.04 -23.67 13.61
C VAL A 255 -33.50 -23.35 15.03
N ILE A 256 -32.81 -22.45 15.74
CA ILE A 256 -33.24 -21.99 17.07
C ILE A 256 -34.65 -21.38 17.00
N ARG A 257 -34.93 -20.50 16.03
CA ARG A 257 -36.26 -19.90 15.82
C ARG A 257 -37.33 -20.96 15.52
N LEU A 258 -37.03 -21.95 14.67
CA LEU A 258 -37.95 -23.05 14.34
C LEU A 258 -38.26 -23.90 15.58
N LEU A 259 -37.25 -24.24 16.38
CA LEU A 259 -37.44 -25.01 17.61
C LEU A 259 -38.26 -24.22 18.64
N GLN A 260 -38.04 -22.90 18.75
CA GLN A 260 -38.86 -22.02 19.58
C GLN A 260 -40.33 -21.97 19.12
N ARG A 261 -40.60 -21.89 17.82
CA ARG A 261 -41.97 -21.90 17.25
C ARG A 261 -42.66 -23.25 17.50
N ARG A 262 -41.95 -24.36 17.33
CA ARG A 262 -42.52 -25.72 17.42
C ARG A 262 -42.75 -26.20 18.85
N PHE A 263 -41.86 -25.89 19.78
CA PHE A 263 -41.91 -26.41 21.15
C PHE A 263 -42.26 -25.34 22.20
N GLY A 264 -42.33 -24.07 21.80
CA GLY A 264 -42.55 -22.94 22.70
C GLY A 264 -41.32 -22.60 23.54
N SER A 265 -41.19 -21.33 23.94
CA SER A 265 -40.06 -20.83 24.73
C SER A 265 -39.93 -21.48 26.13
N ARG A 266 -40.99 -22.10 26.65
CA ARG A 266 -40.97 -22.87 27.91
C ARG A 266 -40.19 -24.19 27.81
N PHE A 267 -40.18 -24.85 26.66
CA PHE A 267 -39.49 -26.14 26.49
C PHE A 267 -37.95 -25.98 26.48
N PHE A 268 -37.45 -24.85 25.98
CA PHE A 268 -36.02 -24.50 26.03
C PHE A 268 -35.55 -24.16 27.45
N LEU A 269 -36.32 -23.38 28.20
CA LEU A 269 -35.97 -23.02 29.58
C LEU A 269 -35.92 -24.23 30.53
N GLN A 270 -36.68 -25.29 30.25
CA GLN A 270 -36.76 -26.49 31.09
C GLN A 270 -35.66 -27.52 30.79
N ASN A 271 -35.19 -27.59 29.53
CA ASN A 271 -34.16 -28.55 29.12
C ASN A 271 -32.74 -27.99 29.14
N PHE A 272 -32.56 -26.68 28.95
CA PHE A 272 -31.24 -26.03 29.06
C PHE A 272 -30.81 -25.85 30.53
N PHE A 273 -31.78 -25.65 31.43
CA PHE A 273 -31.59 -25.73 32.88
C PHE A 273 -32.10 -27.08 33.38
N GLY A 274 -31.33 -28.14 33.15
CA GLY A 274 -31.67 -29.47 33.63
C GLY A 274 -32.10 -29.47 35.12
N GLY A 275 -33.31 -29.95 35.35
CA GLY A 275 -33.78 -30.76 36.50
C GLY A 275 -33.70 -30.22 37.94
N GLN A 276 -32.71 -29.41 38.33
CA GLN A 276 -32.52 -29.00 39.74
C GLN A 276 -32.28 -27.50 39.95
N ASN A 277 -31.88 -26.74 38.93
CA ASN A 277 -31.67 -25.29 39.08
C ASN A 277 -32.93 -24.44 38.91
N PHE A 278 -34.01 -25.00 38.34
CA PHE A 278 -35.26 -24.26 38.14
C PHE A 278 -35.96 -23.89 39.44
N HIS A 279 -35.85 -24.73 40.48
CA HIS A 279 -36.44 -24.47 41.80
C HIS A 279 -35.68 -23.39 42.58
N HIS A 280 -34.37 -23.25 42.36
CA HIS A 280 -33.55 -22.19 42.96
C HIS A 280 -33.79 -20.83 42.29
N ILE A 281 -33.94 -20.81 40.96
CA ILE A 281 -34.25 -19.59 40.21
C ILE A 281 -35.68 -19.08 40.50
N LEU A 282 -36.66 -19.98 40.66
CA LEU A 282 -38.01 -19.61 41.10
C LEU A 282 -38.07 -19.10 42.56
N LYS A 283 -37.20 -19.59 43.45
CA LYS A 283 -37.04 -19.03 44.81
C LYS A 283 -36.51 -17.61 44.77
N CYS A 284 -35.56 -17.30 43.88
CA CYS A 284 -35.08 -15.93 43.68
C CYS A 284 -36.16 -15.01 43.06
N PHE A 285 -37.03 -15.54 42.20
CA PHE A 285 -38.15 -14.79 41.59
C PHE A 285 -39.22 -14.33 42.60
N ARG A 286 -39.31 -14.97 43.76
CA ARG A 286 -40.31 -14.65 44.80
C ARG A 286 -39.85 -13.54 45.75
N ILE A 287 -38.61 -13.09 45.66
CA ILE A 287 -37.98 -12.17 46.63
C ILE A 287 -37.86 -10.73 46.10
N TYR A 288 -37.85 -10.47 44.79
CA TYR A 288 -37.79 -9.10 44.25
C TYR A 288 -38.61 -8.91 42.96
N PRO A 289 -39.78 -8.21 43.01
CA PRO A 289 -40.61 -7.96 41.85
C PRO A 289 -40.43 -6.53 41.34
N THR A 290 -39.41 -6.24 40.53
CA THR A 290 -39.36 -4.96 39.79
C THR A 290 -38.80 -5.13 38.37
N LYS A 291 -39.37 -4.36 37.43
CA LYS A 291 -39.11 -4.40 35.97
C LYS A 291 -37.62 -4.30 35.57
N ALA A 292 -36.77 -3.72 36.41
CA ALA A 292 -35.34 -3.58 36.17
C ALA A 292 -34.57 -4.92 36.15
N PHE A 293 -35.02 -5.91 36.94
CA PHE A 293 -34.33 -7.20 37.05
C PHE A 293 -34.55 -8.11 35.83
N LYS A 294 -35.66 -7.92 35.11
CA LYS A 294 -35.93 -8.60 33.82
C LYS A 294 -35.04 -8.08 32.69
N LEU A 295 -34.76 -6.78 32.66
CA LEU A 295 -33.87 -6.16 31.66
C LEU A 295 -32.41 -6.57 31.86
N PHE A 296 -31.97 -6.66 33.12
CA PHE A 296 -30.62 -7.08 33.48
C PHE A 296 -30.30 -8.52 33.02
N TRP A 297 -31.25 -9.45 33.19
CA TRP A 297 -31.05 -10.83 32.73
C TRP A 297 -31.22 -11.02 31.22
N ILE A 298 -32.06 -10.23 30.56
CA ILE A 298 -32.14 -10.20 29.09
C ILE A 298 -30.82 -9.68 28.49
N GLN A 299 -30.20 -8.68 29.12
CA GLN A 299 -28.88 -8.19 28.73
C GLN A 299 -27.77 -9.22 28.99
N ILE A 300 -27.80 -9.94 30.11
CA ILE A 300 -26.83 -11.02 30.38
C ILE A 300 -27.00 -12.19 29.39
N PHE A 301 -28.24 -12.51 29.00
CA PHE A 301 -28.52 -13.56 28.03
C PHE A 301 -28.06 -13.16 26.61
N TYR A 302 -28.25 -11.90 26.21
CA TYR A 302 -27.68 -11.36 24.96
C TYR A 302 -26.14 -11.28 25.01
N PHE A 303 -25.58 -10.96 26.18
CA PHE A 303 -24.14 -10.88 26.40
C PHE A 303 -23.46 -12.25 26.29
N PHE A 304 -24.10 -13.30 26.81
CA PHE A 304 -23.57 -14.68 26.75
C PHE A 304 -23.68 -15.33 25.36
N VAL A 305 -24.66 -14.94 24.54
CA VAL A 305 -24.83 -15.48 23.19
C VAL A 305 -23.90 -14.81 22.17
N SER A 306 -23.49 -13.56 22.40
CA SER A 306 -22.66 -12.81 21.44
C SER A 306 -21.14 -12.84 21.69
N HIS A 307 -20.65 -13.37 22.81
CA HIS A 307 -19.21 -13.33 23.14
C HIS A 307 -18.69 -14.70 23.58
N CYS A 308 -18.37 -15.53 22.59
CA CYS A 308 -17.41 -16.61 22.75
C CYS A 308 -16.16 -16.21 21.96
N PHE A 309 -15.25 -15.46 22.57
CA PHE A 309 -13.83 -15.49 22.20
C PHE A 309 -13.00 -14.93 23.37
N SER A 310 -11.98 -15.69 23.72
CA SER A 310 -10.92 -15.34 24.66
C SER A 310 -10.05 -14.22 24.10
N GLU A 311 -9.33 -13.58 25.02
CA GLU A 311 -8.15 -12.72 24.83
C GLU A 311 -8.39 -11.21 24.68
N CYS A 312 -8.44 -10.53 25.84
CA CYS A 312 -8.02 -9.13 25.96
C CYS A 312 -7.53 -8.80 27.39
N PHE A 313 -6.66 -9.65 27.96
CA PHE A 313 -5.99 -9.34 29.24
C PHE A 313 -4.46 -9.30 29.19
N THR A 314 -3.85 -9.64 28.06
CA THR A 314 -2.38 -9.61 27.88
C THR A 314 -1.87 -8.29 27.25
N LEU A 315 -2.76 -7.49 26.64
CA LEU A 315 -2.37 -6.26 25.93
C LEU A 315 -2.20 -5.02 26.83
N PHE A 316 -2.80 -5.01 28.03
CA PHE A 316 -2.71 -3.85 28.94
C PHE A 316 -1.44 -3.89 29.81
N TYR A 317 -0.83 -5.07 30.01
CA TYR A 317 0.37 -5.24 30.85
C TYR A 317 1.70 -5.09 30.07
N ILE A 318 1.67 -5.26 28.73
CA ILE A 318 2.87 -5.12 27.88
C ILE A 318 3.10 -3.65 27.46
N ILE A 319 2.05 -2.84 27.36
CA ILE A 319 2.17 -1.41 26.96
C ILE A 319 2.73 -0.55 28.12
N SER A 320 2.60 -0.98 29.37
CA SER A 320 3.15 -0.26 30.53
C SER A 320 4.65 -0.49 30.77
N SER A 321 5.30 -1.43 30.08
CA SER A 321 6.71 -1.80 30.33
C SER A 321 7.69 -1.41 29.20
N TYR A 322 7.21 -0.75 28.12
CA TYR A 322 8.06 -0.41 26.96
C TYR A 322 8.55 1.04 26.88
N PHE A 323 8.24 1.92 27.84
CA PHE A 323 8.75 3.30 27.85
C PHE A 323 9.73 3.56 28.99
N CYS A 324 10.89 2.89 28.94
CA CYS A 324 12.05 3.27 29.75
C CYS A 324 13.37 3.15 28.96
N ARG A 325 13.95 4.32 28.67
CA ARG A 325 15.35 4.68 28.33
C ARG A 325 15.84 4.71 26.87
N ARG A 326 16.22 5.97 26.54
CA ARG A 326 17.35 6.49 25.75
C ARG A 326 17.23 6.50 24.22
N SER A 327 17.04 7.71 23.68
CA SER A 327 18.01 8.27 22.75
C SER A 327 17.95 9.81 22.70
N CYS A 328 19.10 10.45 22.84
CA CYS A 328 19.28 11.89 22.66
C CYS A 328 19.32 12.21 21.16
N ARG A 329 18.38 13.03 20.68
CA ARG A 329 18.56 14.15 19.71
C ARG A 329 17.17 14.68 19.32
N GLY A 330 16.82 15.85 19.83
CA GLY A 330 15.54 16.53 19.58
C GLY A 330 15.18 17.56 20.65
N GLY A 331 15.56 17.31 21.91
CA GLY A 331 15.14 18.12 23.06
C GLY A 331 15.86 19.46 23.29
N THR A 332 16.87 19.83 22.51
CA THR A 332 17.62 21.09 22.72
C THR A 332 16.84 22.32 22.23
N ARG A 333 15.97 22.15 21.22
CA ARG A 333 15.22 23.23 20.58
C ARG A 333 14.00 23.66 21.40
N GLU A 334 13.22 22.69 21.88
CA GLU A 334 12.05 22.95 22.75
C GLU A 334 12.46 23.48 24.13
N ARG A 335 13.62 23.06 24.67
CA ARG A 335 14.15 23.62 25.92
C ARG A 335 14.54 25.09 25.79
N ALA A 336 15.21 25.47 24.70
CA ALA A 336 15.60 26.86 24.46
C ALA A 336 14.39 27.78 24.23
N ILE A 337 13.35 27.30 23.53
CA ILE A 337 12.08 28.03 23.33
C ILE A 337 11.35 28.18 24.67
N ASN A 338 11.26 27.11 25.46
CA ASN A 338 10.63 27.13 26.78
C ASN A 338 11.33 28.07 27.76
N GLU A 339 12.67 28.14 27.73
CA GLU A 339 13.47 29.07 28.54
C GLU A 339 13.27 30.54 28.11
N LEU A 340 13.15 30.82 26.81
CA LEU A 340 12.87 32.16 26.29
C LEU A 340 11.46 32.64 26.62
N THR A 341 10.44 31.77 26.60
CA THR A 341 9.07 32.12 27.04
C THR A 341 9.00 32.49 28.52
N ARG A 342 9.90 31.98 29.36
CA ARG A 342 9.95 32.25 30.81
C ARG A 342 10.61 33.58 31.18
N LEU A 343 11.29 34.26 30.26
CA LEU A 343 11.88 35.57 30.52
C LEU A 343 10.79 36.66 30.68
N SER A 344 11.03 37.63 31.56
CA SER A 344 10.12 38.77 31.78
C SER A 344 9.81 39.53 30.47
N PRO A 345 8.58 40.02 30.24
CA PRO A 345 8.19 40.74 29.01
C PRO A 345 9.10 41.94 28.67
N ASN A 346 9.69 42.58 29.68
CA ASN A 346 10.53 43.77 29.53
C ASN A 346 12.02 43.44 29.35
N ASN A 347 12.40 42.18 29.15
CA ASN A 347 13.81 41.80 28.96
C ASN A 347 14.26 42.14 27.51
N PRO A 348 15.27 43.00 27.32
CA PRO A 348 15.74 43.43 26.00
C PRO A 348 16.30 42.28 25.15
N LEU A 349 16.77 41.19 25.77
CA LEU A 349 17.23 40.00 25.05
C LEU A 349 16.08 39.14 24.54
N LYS A 350 14.87 39.25 25.12
CA LYS A 350 13.71 38.44 24.72
C LYS A 350 13.19 38.86 23.34
N SER A 351 13.04 40.16 23.10
CA SER A 351 12.60 40.69 21.80
C SER A 351 13.63 40.46 20.69
N ALA A 352 14.91 40.65 20.99
CA ALA A 352 16.01 40.38 20.06
C ALA A 352 16.08 38.88 19.69
N SER A 353 15.98 37.99 20.69
CA SER A 353 16.03 36.53 20.46
C SER A 353 14.78 36.01 19.76
N LEU A 354 13.59 36.56 20.04
CA LEU A 354 12.36 36.22 19.34
C LEU A 354 12.39 36.66 17.87
N ASN A 355 12.90 37.86 17.58
CA ASN A 355 13.08 38.32 16.20
C ASN A 355 14.11 37.46 15.45
N LEU A 356 15.20 37.05 16.11
CA LEU A 356 16.20 36.15 15.52
C LEU A 356 15.62 34.76 15.25
N LEU A 357 14.82 34.22 16.17
CA LEU A 357 14.13 32.94 15.99
C LEU A 357 13.05 33.01 14.93
N TYR A 358 12.31 34.11 14.85
CA TYR A 358 11.32 34.37 13.80
C TYR A 358 11.99 34.48 12.43
N ASN A 359 13.09 35.23 12.32
CA ASN A 359 13.87 35.33 11.09
C ASN A 359 14.53 34.01 10.70
N LEU A 360 15.01 33.24 11.67
CA LEU A 360 15.53 31.89 11.44
C LEU A 360 14.41 30.93 11.01
N SER A 361 13.22 31.00 11.60
CA SER A 361 12.03 30.23 11.18
C SER A 361 11.67 30.56 9.74
N ARG A 362 11.59 31.85 9.40
CA ARG A 362 11.30 32.31 8.04
C ARG A 362 12.39 31.94 7.05
N ASN A 363 13.65 31.99 7.44
CA ASN A 363 14.77 31.57 6.59
C ASN A 363 14.78 30.05 6.41
N LEU A 364 14.48 29.26 7.44
CA LEU A 364 14.34 27.80 7.34
C LEU A 364 13.11 27.40 6.52
N GLU A 365 12.00 28.12 6.63
CA GLU A 365 10.82 27.97 5.77
C GLU A 365 11.16 28.32 4.31
N ALA A 366 11.90 29.40 4.08
CA ALA A 366 12.37 29.83 2.76
C ALA A 366 13.49 28.96 2.17
N LEU A 367 14.22 28.21 3.00
CA LEU A 367 15.21 27.20 2.61
C LEU A 367 14.53 25.84 2.35
N SER A 368 13.46 25.50 3.06
CA SER A 368 12.63 24.31 2.76
C SER A 368 11.66 24.55 1.59
N LYS A 369 12.15 25.02 0.44
CA LYS A 369 11.34 25.28 -0.76
C LYS A 369 10.91 24.01 -1.49
N LYS A 370 10.06 23.22 -0.83
CA LYS A 370 8.84 22.74 -1.46
C LYS A 370 7.78 23.78 -1.07
N THR A 371 7.23 24.50 -2.05
CA THR A 371 6.12 25.43 -1.77
C THR A 371 5.00 24.69 -1.02
N GLN A 372 4.14 25.39 -0.28
CA GLN A 372 2.94 24.75 0.31
C GLN A 372 2.15 23.98 -0.76
N GLU A 373 2.10 24.53 -1.99
CA GLU A 373 1.57 23.86 -3.18
C GLU A 373 2.34 22.59 -3.56
N ASP A 374 3.67 22.57 -3.53
CA ASP A 374 4.47 21.36 -3.78
C ASP A 374 4.28 20.30 -2.68
N ARG A 375 4.10 20.71 -1.41
CA ARG A 375 3.82 19.80 -0.29
C ARG A 375 2.42 19.20 -0.42
N GLU A 376 1.42 20.02 -0.68
CA GLU A 376 0.05 19.58 -0.95
C GLU A 376 0.00 18.71 -2.22
N PHE A 377 0.79 19.05 -3.25
CA PHE A 377 0.91 18.25 -4.46
C PHE A 377 1.58 16.91 -4.20
N ILE A 378 2.68 16.86 -3.43
CA ILE A 378 3.34 15.60 -3.03
C ILE A 378 2.42 14.74 -2.17
N MET A 379 1.61 15.35 -1.30
CA MET A 379 0.54 14.67 -0.55
C MET A 379 -0.57 14.16 -1.48
N ARG A 380 -0.92 14.89 -2.56
CA ARG A 380 -1.84 14.44 -3.61
C ARG A 380 -1.28 13.32 -4.48
N LEU A 381 0.04 13.18 -4.58
CA LEU A 381 0.72 12.02 -5.18
C LEU A 381 0.64 10.78 -4.27
N ALA A 382 -0.43 10.65 -3.48
CA ALA A 382 -0.76 9.45 -2.75
C ALA A 382 -0.75 8.24 -3.70
N PRO A 383 -0.53 7.03 -3.20
CA PRO A 383 -0.59 5.84 -4.04
C PRO A 383 -2.05 5.54 -4.44
N LEU A 384 -2.61 6.39 -5.32
CA LEU A 384 -4.00 6.34 -5.78
C LEU A 384 -4.36 4.96 -6.32
N TYR A 385 -3.42 4.28 -6.96
CA TYR A 385 -3.65 2.91 -7.43
C TYR A 385 -3.84 1.92 -6.27
N GLN A 386 -3.09 2.04 -5.17
CA GLN A 386 -3.27 1.14 -4.01
C GLN A 386 -4.66 1.33 -3.40
N GLN A 387 -5.10 2.59 -3.26
CA GLN A 387 -6.44 2.90 -2.75
C GLN A 387 -7.53 2.37 -3.69
N ASP A 388 -7.41 2.60 -5.00
CA ASP A 388 -8.37 2.09 -5.99
C ASP A 388 -8.42 0.56 -5.99
N ARG A 389 -7.27 -0.12 -5.81
CA ARG A 389 -7.19 -1.59 -5.73
C ARG A 389 -7.84 -2.11 -4.45
N GLU A 390 -7.60 -1.47 -3.30
CA GLU A 390 -8.25 -1.84 -2.04
C GLU A 390 -9.77 -1.70 -2.11
N GLN A 391 -10.26 -0.61 -2.72
CA GLN A 391 -11.70 -0.44 -2.98
C GLN A 391 -12.26 -1.54 -3.86
N ALA A 392 -11.57 -1.90 -4.95
CA ALA A 392 -11.97 -3.00 -5.82
C ALA A 392 -12.05 -4.35 -5.08
N VAL A 393 -11.09 -4.64 -4.20
CA VAL A 393 -11.15 -5.82 -3.34
C VAL A 393 -12.36 -5.75 -2.41
N GLN A 394 -12.60 -4.61 -1.75
CA GLN A 394 -13.74 -4.44 -0.84
C GLN A 394 -15.09 -4.59 -1.55
N GLU A 395 -15.25 -4.00 -2.74
CA GLU A 395 -16.42 -4.18 -3.60
C GLU A 395 -16.63 -5.67 -3.91
N GLY A 396 -15.57 -6.38 -4.28
CA GLY A 396 -15.59 -7.83 -4.49
C GLY A 396 -16.01 -8.59 -3.24
N VAL A 397 -15.44 -8.29 -2.07
CA VAL A 397 -15.78 -8.93 -0.80
C VAL A 397 -17.26 -8.78 -0.48
N GLN A 398 -17.83 -7.59 -0.63
CA GLN A 398 -19.26 -7.36 -0.39
C GLN A 398 -20.14 -8.20 -1.33
N GLN A 399 -19.81 -8.23 -2.63
CA GLN A 399 -20.51 -9.08 -3.60
C GLN A 399 -20.38 -10.58 -3.24
N GLY A 400 -19.17 -11.00 -2.87
CA GLY A 400 -18.90 -12.37 -2.44
C GLY A 400 -19.71 -12.77 -1.22
N ILE A 401 -19.80 -11.91 -0.19
CA ILE A 401 -20.57 -12.18 1.03
C ILE A 401 -22.04 -12.42 0.70
N GLN A 402 -22.63 -11.57 -0.14
CA GLN A 402 -24.02 -11.73 -0.57
C GLN A 402 -24.23 -13.06 -1.32
N GLN A 403 -23.36 -13.39 -2.27
CA GLN A 403 -23.43 -14.66 -3.00
C GLN A 403 -23.23 -15.87 -2.08
N GLY A 404 -22.28 -15.79 -1.16
CA GLY A 404 -22.00 -16.86 -0.19
C GLY A 404 -23.18 -17.10 0.75
N ARG A 405 -23.83 -16.03 1.22
CA ARG A 405 -25.03 -16.11 2.05
C ARG A 405 -26.20 -16.76 1.30
N GLN A 406 -26.51 -16.27 0.11
CA GLN A 406 -27.58 -16.82 -0.74
C GLN A 406 -27.36 -18.31 -1.03
N GLN A 407 -26.13 -18.69 -1.40
CA GLN A 407 -25.79 -20.09 -1.68
C GLN A 407 -25.90 -20.97 -0.44
N GLY A 408 -25.45 -20.47 0.72
CA GLY A 408 -25.57 -21.15 2.00
C GLY A 408 -27.03 -21.41 2.37
N GLU A 409 -27.87 -20.37 2.32
CA GLU A 409 -29.29 -20.47 2.65
C GLU A 409 -30.05 -21.39 1.70
N ALA A 410 -29.88 -21.23 0.37
CA ALA A 410 -30.52 -22.08 -0.62
C ALA A 410 -30.11 -23.55 -0.48
N TYR A 411 -28.82 -23.81 -0.23
CA TYR A 411 -28.32 -25.16 0.00
C TYR A 411 -29.03 -25.87 1.15
N LEU A 412 -29.26 -25.15 2.24
CA LEU A 412 -29.89 -25.67 3.43
C LEU A 412 -31.39 -25.92 3.22
N LEU A 413 -32.10 -24.97 2.61
CA LEU A 413 -33.51 -25.14 2.28
C LEU A 413 -33.72 -26.34 1.37
N LEU A 414 -32.86 -26.51 0.36
CA LEU A 414 -32.90 -27.68 -0.50
C LEU A 414 -32.66 -28.98 0.27
N ARG A 415 -31.69 -29.02 1.21
CA ARG A 415 -31.50 -30.19 2.09
C ARG A 415 -32.71 -30.48 2.98
N GLN A 416 -33.33 -29.45 3.55
CA GLN A 416 -34.50 -29.61 4.41
C GLN A 416 -35.72 -30.10 3.62
N LEU A 417 -35.97 -29.49 2.47
CA LEU A 417 -37.00 -29.90 1.53
C LEU A 417 -36.77 -31.34 1.04
N GLN A 418 -35.54 -31.70 0.68
CA GLN A 418 -35.22 -33.04 0.19
C GLN A 418 -35.39 -34.10 1.29
N ARG A 419 -35.04 -33.76 2.53
CA ARG A 419 -35.28 -34.65 3.69
C ARG A 419 -36.78 -34.83 3.98
N ARG A 420 -37.61 -33.83 3.69
CA ARG A 420 -39.04 -33.86 4.02
C ARG A 420 -39.89 -34.49 2.91
N PHE A 421 -39.57 -34.20 1.66
CA PHE A 421 -40.39 -34.55 0.50
C PHE A 421 -39.72 -35.55 -0.47
N GLY A 422 -38.47 -35.94 -0.22
CA GLY A 422 -37.70 -36.82 -1.12
C GLY A 422 -37.01 -36.04 -2.24
N GLU A 423 -36.83 -36.64 -3.41
CA GLU A 423 -36.16 -35.97 -4.52
C GLU A 423 -36.92 -34.73 -5.00
N ILE A 424 -36.21 -33.60 -5.11
CA ILE A 424 -36.77 -32.35 -5.62
C ILE A 424 -36.43 -32.23 -7.11
N PRO A 425 -37.41 -31.94 -7.98
CA PRO A 425 -37.19 -31.66 -9.40
C PRO A 425 -36.11 -30.58 -9.65
N GLN A 426 -35.26 -30.77 -10.67
CA GLN A 426 -34.13 -29.86 -10.96
C GLN A 426 -34.59 -28.40 -11.21
N ASN A 427 -35.71 -28.20 -11.89
CA ASN A 427 -36.28 -26.88 -12.13
C ASN A 427 -36.58 -26.13 -10.81
N LEU A 428 -37.14 -26.81 -9.81
CA LEU A 428 -37.40 -26.20 -8.50
C LEU A 428 -36.09 -25.94 -7.74
N GLN A 429 -35.08 -26.81 -7.88
CA GLN A 429 -33.77 -26.58 -7.28
C GLN A 429 -33.10 -25.32 -7.83
N GLU A 430 -33.17 -25.11 -9.15
CA GLU A 430 -32.63 -23.91 -9.81
C GLU A 430 -33.40 -22.66 -9.42
N THR A 431 -34.73 -22.72 -9.37
CA THR A 431 -35.57 -21.61 -8.89
C THR A 431 -35.16 -21.20 -7.47
N ILE A 432 -35.04 -22.15 -6.55
CA ILE A 432 -34.66 -21.87 -5.16
C ILE A 432 -33.24 -21.30 -5.07
N ARG A 433 -32.26 -21.85 -5.80
CA ARG A 433 -30.88 -21.32 -5.79
C ARG A 433 -30.77 -19.87 -6.26
N ASN A 434 -31.70 -19.43 -7.10
CA ASN A 434 -31.71 -18.08 -7.67
C ASN A 434 -32.61 -17.10 -6.88
N LEU A 435 -33.33 -17.55 -5.85
CA LEU A 435 -34.11 -16.65 -5.00
C LEU A 435 -33.20 -15.70 -4.22
N PRO A 436 -33.60 -14.42 -4.04
CA PRO A 436 -32.87 -13.50 -3.17
C PRO A 436 -32.93 -14.00 -1.71
N VAL A 437 -31.92 -13.63 -0.93
CA VAL A 437 -31.72 -14.02 0.47
C VAL A 437 -32.99 -13.84 1.30
N GLU A 438 -33.68 -12.70 1.16
CA GLU A 438 -34.89 -12.40 1.93
C GLU A 438 -36.02 -13.40 1.62
N ARG A 439 -36.16 -13.81 0.37
CA ARG A 439 -37.15 -14.82 -0.05
C ARG A 439 -36.76 -16.22 0.41
N LEU A 440 -35.45 -16.52 0.51
CA LEU A 440 -34.98 -17.77 1.07
C LEU A 440 -35.31 -17.85 2.57
N GLU A 441 -35.10 -16.77 3.32
CA GLU A 441 -35.48 -16.71 4.73
C GLU A 441 -36.99 -16.91 4.94
N ASP A 442 -37.82 -16.25 4.13
CA ASP A 442 -39.28 -16.42 4.16
C ASP A 442 -39.71 -17.85 3.83
N LEU A 443 -39.09 -18.45 2.80
CA LEU A 443 -39.32 -19.84 2.44
C LEU A 443 -38.97 -20.78 3.60
N GLY A 444 -37.89 -20.51 4.33
CA GLY A 444 -37.51 -21.31 5.50
C GLY A 444 -38.53 -21.30 6.63
N LEU A 445 -39.29 -20.20 6.79
CA LEU A 445 -40.38 -20.11 7.76
C LEU A 445 -41.67 -20.75 7.25
N ALA A 446 -42.02 -20.50 5.98
CA ALA A 446 -43.21 -21.06 5.33
C ALA A 446 -43.11 -22.58 5.15
N LEU A 447 -41.90 -23.10 5.00
CA LEU A 447 -41.59 -24.53 4.91
C LEU A 447 -42.28 -25.32 6.01
N LEU A 448 -42.39 -24.78 7.24
CA LEU A 448 -43.02 -25.47 8.37
C LEU A 448 -44.50 -25.79 8.14
N ASP A 449 -45.19 -24.99 7.33
CA ASP A 449 -46.63 -25.05 7.14
C ASP A 449 -47.01 -25.88 5.89
N PHE A 450 -46.04 -26.21 5.03
CA PHE A 450 -46.26 -27.04 3.83
C PHE A 450 -46.60 -28.48 4.20
N ASN A 451 -47.39 -29.19 3.40
CA ASN A 451 -47.68 -30.62 3.58
C ASN A 451 -47.29 -31.46 2.37
N THR A 452 -47.18 -30.83 1.19
CA THR A 452 -46.87 -31.46 -0.09
C THR A 452 -45.90 -30.62 -0.92
N LEU A 453 -45.32 -31.20 -1.98
CA LEU A 453 -44.52 -30.45 -2.96
C LEU A 453 -45.36 -29.41 -3.71
N THR A 454 -46.67 -29.62 -3.87
CA THR A 454 -47.58 -28.66 -4.51
C THR A 454 -47.68 -27.36 -3.71
N ASP A 455 -47.57 -27.41 -2.37
CA ASP A 455 -47.54 -26.20 -1.53
C ASP A 455 -46.29 -25.35 -1.79
N LEU A 456 -45.15 -25.99 -2.05
CA LEU A 456 -43.91 -25.33 -2.44
C LEU A 456 -44.02 -24.69 -3.83
N GLU A 457 -44.57 -25.41 -4.80
CA GLU A 457 -44.78 -24.91 -6.16
C GLU A 457 -45.68 -23.67 -6.17
N ASN A 458 -46.80 -23.73 -5.44
CA ASN A 458 -47.73 -22.61 -5.29
C ASN A 458 -47.08 -21.41 -4.57
N TRP A 459 -46.18 -21.65 -3.61
CA TRP A 459 -45.49 -20.56 -2.93
C TRP A 459 -44.43 -19.87 -3.82
N LEU A 460 -43.73 -20.66 -4.65
CA LEU A 460 -42.74 -20.16 -5.60
C LEU A 460 -43.40 -19.42 -6.78
N HIS A 461 -44.62 -19.81 -7.15
CA HIS A 461 -45.42 -19.23 -8.22
C HIS A 461 -46.83 -18.84 -7.71
N PRO A 462 -46.93 -17.76 -6.91
CA PRO A 462 -48.18 -17.36 -6.25
C PRO A 462 -49.25 -16.82 -7.18
#